data_AF-A0A7V7RQI6-F1
#
_entry.id   AF-A0A7V7RQI6-F1
#
_cell.length_a   1.000
_cell.length_b   1.000
_cell.length_c   1.000
_cell.angle_alpha   90.00
_cell.angle_beta   90.00
_cell.angle_gamma   90.00
#
_symmetry.space_group_name_H-M   'P 1'
#
loop_
_entity.id
_entity.type
_entity.pdbx_description
1 polymer ?
#
loop_
_entity_poly.entity_id
_entity_poly.type
_entity_poly.pdbx_seq_one_letter_code
_entity_poly.pdbx_strand_id
1 'polypeptide(L)' 'MTEKHPDFMKSSYFVDEPGNWHMKAGAPKELREQLEQYLQSLEEPNNEPGTIYGIHIDYPY' A
#
# COMPACT_ATOMS: atom_id res chain seq x y z
N MET A 1 5.54 -18.41 -0.15
CA MET A 1 5.80 -16.96 -0.13
C MET A 1 4.90 -16.39 0.96
N THR A 2 5.45 -15.92 2.07
CA THR A 2 4.63 -15.38 3.16
C THR A 2 4.25 -13.96 2.77
N GLU A 3 3.03 -13.77 2.31
CA GLU A 3 2.46 -12.46 2.02
C GLU A 3 2.47 -11.65 3.32
N LYS A 4 3.42 -10.71 3.46
CA LYS A 4 3.50 -9.81 4.61
C LYS A 4 2.39 -8.78 4.47
N HIS A 5 1.18 -9.15 4.90
CA HIS A 5 0.08 -8.21 5.00
C HIS A 5 0.41 -7.25 6.14
N PRO A 6 0.28 -5.93 5.94
CA PRO A 6 0.49 -4.97 7.00
C PRO A 6 -0.51 -5.23 8.13
N ASP A 7 -0.09 -5.02 9.38
CA ASP A 7 -0.87 -5.40 10.57
C ASP A 7 -2.22 -4.70 10.64
N PHE A 8 -2.34 -3.52 10.02
CA PHE A 8 -3.60 -2.81 9.91
C PHE A 8 -4.69 -3.60 9.16
N MET A 9 -4.33 -4.43 8.17
CA MET A 9 -5.30 -5.25 7.42
C MET A 9 -5.91 -6.37 8.27
N LYS A 10 -5.27 -6.74 9.38
CA LYS A 10 -5.81 -7.72 10.35
C LYS A 10 -6.70 -7.08 11.40
N SER A 11 -6.82 -5.75 11.40
CA SER A 11 -7.57 -5.01 12.40
C SER A 11 -9.06 -5.01 12.10
N SER A 12 -9.90 -5.19 13.13
CA SER A 12 -11.38 -5.08 13.01
C SER A 12 -11.87 -3.68 12.62
N TYR A 13 -10.98 -2.69 12.67
CA TYR A 13 -11.23 -1.32 12.26
C TYR A 13 -10.96 -1.09 10.76
N PHE A 14 -10.21 -1.96 10.09
CA PHE A 14 -9.94 -1.82 8.68
C PHE A 14 -11.18 -2.18 7.85
N VAL A 15 -11.41 -1.41 6.80
CA VAL A 15 -12.51 -1.60 5.85
C VAL A 15 -11.89 -1.78 4.48
N ASP A 16 -11.99 -3.00 3.94
CA ASP A 16 -11.41 -3.39 2.65
C ASP A 16 -12.33 -3.10 1.45
N GLU A 17 -13.12 -2.01 1.51
CA GLU A 17 -14.04 -1.66 0.43
C GLU A 17 -13.27 -1.29 -0.85
N PRO A 18 -13.58 -1.92 -2.00
CA PRO A 18 -12.88 -1.66 -3.26
C PRO A 18 -13.04 -0.18 -3.65
N GLY A 19 -11.92 0.55 -3.69
CA GLY A 19 -11.87 1.98 -3.97
C GLY A 19 -12.14 2.91 -2.77
N ASN A 20 -12.37 2.34 -1.58
CA ASN A 20 -12.63 3.10 -0.36
C ASN A 20 -11.96 2.46 0.86
N TRP A 21 -10.70 2.05 0.73
CA TRP A 21 -9.93 1.51 1.84
C TRP A 21 -9.74 2.58 2.92
N HIS A 22 -10.36 2.37 4.08
CA HIS A 22 -10.31 3.32 5.18
C HIS A 22 -10.36 2.61 6.54
N MET A 23 -10.04 3.36 7.59
CA MET A 23 -10.19 2.92 8.98
C MET A 23 -11.51 3.42 9.56
N LYS A 24 -12.24 2.55 10.26
CA LYS A 24 -13.45 2.91 11.04
C LYS A 24 -13.17 4.02 12.05
N ALA A 25 -14.19 4.80 12.36
CA ALA A 25 -14.15 5.78 13.44
C ALA A 25 -13.83 5.07 14.78
N GLY A 26 -12.78 5.54 15.47
CA GLY A 26 -12.27 4.91 16.70
C GLY A 26 -11.04 4.02 16.50
N ALA A 27 -10.54 3.86 15.27
CA ALA A 27 -9.26 3.20 15.04
C ALA A 27 -8.12 3.96 15.74
N PRO A 28 -7.16 3.24 16.35
CA PRO A 28 -5.97 3.86 16.92
C PRO A 28 -5.18 4.60 15.84
N LYS A 29 -4.61 5.74 16.22
CA LYS A 29 -3.89 6.64 15.30
C LYS A 29 -2.79 5.90 14.51
N GLU A 30 -2.06 5.01 15.18
CA GLU A 30 -0.99 4.21 14.58
C GLU A 30 -1.46 3.38 13.37
N LEU A 31 -2.68 2.82 13.41
CA LEU A 31 -3.22 2.04 12.29
C LEU A 31 -3.64 2.92 11.12
N ARG A 32 -4.12 4.13 11.40
CA ARG A 32 -4.38 5.14 10.36
C ARG A 32 -3.11 5.55 9.66
N GLU A 33 -2.06 5.87 10.43
CA GLU A 33 -0.76 6.25 9.87
C GLU A 33 -0.18 5.12 9.00
N GLN A 34 -0.30 3.85 9.41
CA GLN A 34 0.11 2.72 8.59
C GLN A 34 -0.71 2.57 7.28
N LEU A 35 -2.03 2.76 7.34
CA LEU A 35 -2.88 2.72 6.14
C LEU A 35 -2.51 3.85 5.18
N GLU A 36 -2.33 5.07 5.69
CA GLU A 36 -1.95 6.25 4.89
C GLU A 36 -0.58 6.03 4.22
N GLN A 37 0.42 5.54 4.96
CA GLN A 37 1.73 5.19 4.41
C GLN A 37 1.64 4.10 3.33
N TYR A 38 0.78 3.10 3.53
CA TYR A 38 0.56 2.04 2.54
C TYR A 38 -0.11 2.58 1.29
N LEU A 39 -1.18 3.36 1.42
CA LEU A 39 -1.85 4.01 0.30
C LEU A 39 -0.90 4.97 -0.44
N GLN A 40 -0.10 5.73 0.28
CA GLN A 40 0.92 6.59 -0.30
C GLN A 40 2.00 5.79 -1.03
N SER A 41 2.43 4.62 -0.51
CA SER A 41 3.38 3.75 -1.21
C SER A 41 2.78 3.08 -2.45
N LEU A 42 1.45 2.95 -2.52
CA LEU A 42 0.74 2.48 -3.72
C LEU A 42 0.51 3.61 -4.72
N GLU A 43 0.26 4.82 -4.22
CA GLU A 43 0.02 6.02 -5.02
C GLU A 43 1.31 6.62 -5.56
N GLU A 44 2.44 6.47 -4.85
CA GLU A 44 3.78 6.66 -5.40
C GLU A 44 3.89 5.67 -6.57
N PRO A 45 3.65 6.15 -7.80
CA PRO A 45 3.98 5.32 -8.93
C PRO A 45 5.51 5.19 -8.85
N ASN A 46 6.04 4.15 -9.44
CA ASN A 46 7.44 4.17 -9.80
C ASN A 46 7.71 5.46 -10.57
N ASN A 47 8.22 6.49 -9.89
CA ASN A 47 8.67 7.74 -10.49
C ASN A 47 10.04 7.53 -11.17
N GLU A 48 10.32 6.27 -11.52
CA GLU A 48 11.33 5.81 -12.46
C GLU A 48 10.60 5.50 -13.77
N PRO A 49 10.77 6.32 -14.83
CA PRO A 49 10.21 6.01 -16.14
C PRO A 49 10.91 4.75 -16.68
N GLY A 50 10.29 3.57 -16.49
CA GLY A 50 10.83 2.31 -17.01
C GLY A 50 10.35 1.03 -16.36
N THR A 51 9.74 1.08 -15.17
CA THR A 51 9.40 -0.15 -14.42
C THR A 51 7.93 -0.55 -14.60
N ILE A 52 7.65 -1.43 -15.55
CA ILE A 52 6.39 -2.19 -15.63
C ILE A 52 6.68 -3.63 -15.20
N TYR A 53 6.04 -4.11 -14.13
CA TYR A 53 6.20 -5.45 -13.53
C TYR A 53 7.59 -5.81 -12.96
N GLY A 54 8.36 -4.84 -12.45
CA GLY A 54 9.62 -5.14 -11.75
C GLY A 54 10.71 -5.80 -12.60
N ILE A 55 10.56 -5.82 -13.93
CA ILE A 55 11.62 -6.20 -14.86
C ILE A 55 12.37 -4.92 -15.22
N HIS A 56 13.56 -4.77 -14.65
CA HIS A 56 14.51 -3.73 -15.04
C HIS A 56 15.09 -4.11 -16.41
N ILE A 57 14.58 -3.50 -17.49
CA ILE A 57 15.18 -3.65 -18.82
C ILE A 57 16.33 -2.65 -18.96
N ASP A 58 17.56 -3.13 -18.76
CA ASP A 58 18.76 -2.36 -19.10
C ASP A 58 18.82 -2.18 -20.62
N TYR A 59 18.66 -0.93 -21.08
CA TYR A 59 18.76 -0.58 -22.50
C TYR A 59 20.22 -0.17 -22.80
N PRO A 60 20.97 -0.91 -23.64
CA PRO A 60 22.28 -0.48 -24.07
C PRO A 60 22.16 0.66 -25.10
N TYR A 61 22.91 1.74 -24.88
CA TYR A 61 23.06 2.89 -25.79
C TYR A 61 23.98 2.54 -26.97
#